data_AF-A0A0F9P177-F1
#
_entry.id   AF-A0A0F9P177-F1
#
_cell.length_a   1.000
_cell.length_b   1.000
_cell.length_c   1.000
_cell.angle_alpha   90.00
_cell.angle_beta   90.00
_cell.angle_gamma   90.00
#
_symmetry.space_group_name_H-M   'P 1'
#
loop_
_entity.id
_entity.type
_entity.pdbx_description
1 polymer ?
#
loop_
_entity_poly.entity_id
_entity_poly.type
_entity_poly.pdbx_seq_one_letter_code
_entity_poly.pdbx_strand_id
1 'polypeptide(L)'
;MGKKADVLCIGCYLPELKDMLDYPADWYDDTKEGSLVTRGGLLNCNTSGQSTELAKALGVEMWDFNTHQLKIDKIDWNALIELSEECAEWDEEKVEHLRTLLKHKFICMFQPNG
;
A
#
# COMPACT_ATOMS: atom_id res chain seq x y z
N MET A 1 -2.72 0.96 23.27
CA MET A 1 -2.47 0.09 22.11
C MET A 1 -2.85 0.91 20.88
N GLY A 2 -1.88 1.23 20.03
CA GLY A 2 -2.12 2.01 18.82
C GLY A 2 -2.73 1.11 17.75
N LYS A 3 -3.77 1.59 17.05
CA LYS A 3 -4.30 0.92 15.88
C LYS A 3 -3.21 0.89 14.83
N LYS A 4 -2.73 -0.30 14.47
CA LYS A 4 -1.77 -0.44 13.38
C LYS A 4 -2.56 -0.48 12.09
N ALA A 5 -2.04 0.08 11.02
CA ALA A 5 -2.65 -0.09 9.71
C ALA A 5 -1.58 -0.45 8.70
N ASP A 6 -1.99 -1.15 7.65
CA ASP A 6 -1.11 -1.51 6.54
C ASP A 6 -1.89 -1.49 5.21
N VAL A 7 -1.15 -1.42 4.12
CA VAL A 7 -1.66 -1.58 2.76
C VAL A 7 -1.04 -2.83 2.13
N LEU A 8 -1.89 -3.78 1.79
CA LEU A 8 -1.55 -5.02 1.09
C LEU A 8 -2.02 -4.95 -0.35
N CYS A 9 -1.12 -5.19 -1.30
CA CYS A 9 -1.44 -5.29 -2.73
C CYS A 9 -1.28 -6.72 -3.23
N ILE A 10 -2.19 -7.17 -4.09
CA ILE A 10 -2.16 -8.50 -4.72
C ILE A 10 -2.41 -8.33 -6.21
N GLY A 11 -1.59 -8.95 -7.06
CA GLY A 11 -1.73 -8.80 -8.50
C GLY A 11 -0.85 -9.76 -9.28
N CYS A 12 -0.89 -9.61 -10.60
CA CYS A 12 -0.07 -10.40 -11.50
C CYS A 12 1.35 -9.83 -11.59
N TYR A 13 2.34 -10.71 -11.49
CA TYR A 13 3.74 -10.38 -11.66
C TYR A 13 4.00 -9.87 -13.08
N LEU A 14 4.72 -8.75 -13.16
CA LEU A 14 5.30 -8.20 -14.37
C LEU A 14 6.78 -7.90 -14.07
N PRO A 15 7.72 -8.23 -14.97
CA PRO A 15 9.15 -8.03 -14.73
C PRO A 15 9.54 -6.61 -14.34
N GLU A 16 8.87 -5.60 -14.89
CA GLU A 16 9.09 -4.19 -14.59
C GLU A 16 8.66 -3.77 -13.17
N LEU A 17 7.89 -4.59 -12.47
CA LEU A 17 7.40 -4.31 -11.11
C LEU A 17 8.25 -4.95 -10.02
N LYS A 18 9.29 -5.73 -10.36
CA LYS A 18 10.01 -6.58 -9.40
C LYS A 18 10.61 -5.82 -8.21
N ASP A 19 11.08 -4.59 -8.43
CA ASP A 19 11.66 -3.74 -7.38
C ASP A 19 10.61 -3.18 -6.40
N MET A 20 9.32 -3.31 -6.73
CA MET A 20 8.19 -2.79 -5.95
C MET A 20 7.49 -3.86 -5.10
N LEU A 21 7.95 -5.12 -5.18
CA LEU A 21 7.32 -6.27 -4.52
C LEU A 21 7.95 -6.59 -3.15
N ASP A 22 7.49 -7.68 -2.51
CA ASP A 22 7.89 -8.03 -1.13
C ASP A 22 9.33 -8.50 -0.99
N TYR A 23 9.85 -9.19 -2.00
CA TYR A 23 11.18 -9.77 -1.95
C TYR A 23 12.19 -8.97 -2.79
N PRO A 24 13.49 -9.15 -2.53
CA PRO A 24 14.53 -8.64 -3.42
C PRO A 24 14.29 -9.04 -4.88
N ALA A 25 14.65 -8.17 -5.81
CA ALA A 25 14.35 -8.34 -7.24
C ALA A 25 14.89 -9.64 -7.85
N ASP A 26 16.03 -10.13 -7.36
CA ASP A 26 16.69 -11.38 -7.77
C ASP A 26 15.85 -12.62 -7.41
N TRP A 27 14.98 -12.53 -6.40
CA TRP A 27 14.08 -13.62 -6.04
C TRP A 27 12.95 -13.82 -7.05
N TYR A 28 12.72 -12.83 -7.93
CA TYR A 28 11.72 -12.89 -8.97
C TYR A 28 12.30 -13.27 -10.35
N ASP A 29 13.60 -13.50 -10.49
CA ASP A 29 14.23 -13.73 -11.80
C ASP A 29 13.66 -14.97 -12.53
N ASP A 30 13.22 -15.99 -11.79
CA ASP A 30 12.55 -17.19 -12.32
C ASP A 30 11.00 -17.12 -12.23
N THR A 31 10.44 -16.00 -11.76
CA THR A 31 8.99 -15.86 -11.64
C THR A 31 8.37 -15.68 -13.01
N LYS A 32 7.45 -16.58 -13.37
CA LYS A 32 6.73 -16.49 -14.63
C LYS A 32 5.83 -15.25 -14.64
N GLU A 33 5.92 -14.44 -15.70
CA GLU A 33 4.98 -13.34 -15.95
C GLU A 33 3.52 -13.80 -15.85
N GLY A 34 2.69 -13.02 -15.17
CA GLY A 34 1.30 -13.35 -14.87
C GLY A 34 1.10 -14.21 -13.61
N SER A 35 2.17 -14.64 -12.93
CA SER A 35 2.05 -15.34 -11.64
C SER A 35 1.45 -14.42 -10.58
N LEU A 36 0.64 -14.96 -9.67
CA LEU A 36 0.08 -14.18 -8.57
C LEU A 36 1.18 -13.85 -7.54
N VAL A 37 1.34 -12.56 -7.23
CA VAL A 37 2.30 -12.05 -6.24
C VAL A 37 1.64 -11.08 -5.28
N THR A 38 2.27 -10.87 -4.14
CA THR A 38 1.82 -9.94 -3.08
C THR A 38 2.87 -8.86 -2.81
N ARG A 39 2.38 -7.73 -2.30
CA ARG A 39 3.18 -6.65 -1.70
C ARG A 39 2.51 -6.21 -0.41
N GLY A 40 3.00 -6.66 0.74
CA GLY A 40 2.59 -6.22 2.07
C GLY A 40 3.49 -5.12 2.63
N GLY A 41 3.10 -4.52 3.76
CA GLY A 41 3.93 -3.53 4.45
C GLY A 41 4.19 -2.29 3.61
N LEU A 42 3.29 -1.93 2.68
CA LEU A 42 3.57 -0.87 1.72
C LEU A 42 3.48 0.51 2.38
N LEU A 43 2.42 0.74 3.15
CA LEU A 43 2.16 1.96 3.93
C LEU A 43 1.71 1.56 5.33
N ASN A 44 2.68 1.25 6.19
CA ASN A 44 2.44 0.82 7.56
C ASN A 44 2.44 2.00 8.54
N CYS A 45 1.51 2.02 9.48
CA CYS A 45 1.45 3.01 10.55
C CYS A 45 1.42 2.36 11.92
N ASN A 46 2.11 2.96 12.89
CA ASN A 46 2.24 2.43 14.25
C ASN A 46 1.39 3.17 15.29
N THR A 47 0.79 4.31 14.93
CA THR A 47 -0.06 5.11 15.82
C THR A 47 -1.49 5.22 15.31
N SER A 48 -2.44 5.36 16.25
CA SER A 48 -3.86 5.54 15.90
C SER A 48 -4.13 6.82 15.12
N GLY A 49 -3.34 7.89 15.34
CA GLY A 49 -3.45 9.16 14.61
C GLY A 49 -3.07 8.97 13.14
N GLN A 50 -1.87 8.45 12.89
CA GLN A 50 -1.39 8.16 11.53
C GLN A 50 -2.30 7.15 10.81
N SER A 51 -2.80 6.12 11.50
CA SER A 51 -3.76 5.18 10.91
C SER A 51 -5.06 5.87 10.44
N THR A 52 -5.51 6.89 11.18
CA THR A 52 -6.72 7.66 10.85
C THR A 52 -6.47 8.61 9.67
N GLU A 53 -5.32 9.26 9.65
CA GLU A 53 -4.90 10.13 8.55
C GLU A 53 -4.65 9.34 7.27
N LEU A 54 -3.98 8.18 7.38
CA LEU A 54 -3.78 7.24 6.27
C LEU A 54 -5.12 6.76 5.71
N ALA A 55 -6.06 6.34 6.56
CA ALA A 55 -7.39 5.94 6.11
C ALA A 55 -8.09 7.07 5.33
N LYS A 56 -8.03 8.30 5.85
CA LYS A 56 -8.62 9.48 5.19
C LYS A 56 -7.96 9.75 3.84
N ALA A 57 -6.62 9.73 3.76
CA ALA A 57 -5.87 9.94 2.53
C ALA A 57 -6.15 8.85 1.49
N LEU A 58 -6.41 7.62 1.94
CA LEU A 58 -6.78 6.50 1.07
C LEU A 58 -8.26 6.50 0.65
N GLY A 59 -9.06 7.46 1.13
CA GLY A 59 -10.50 7.53 0.85
C GLY A 59 -11.32 6.46 1.56
N VAL A 60 -10.82 5.95 2.69
CA VAL A 60 -11.46 4.96 3.56
C VAL A 60 -12.19 5.67 4.71
N GLU A 61 -13.43 5.27 5.00
CA GLU A 61 -14.19 5.86 6.11
C GLU A 61 -13.72 5.33 7.47
N MET A 62 -13.54 6.25 8.44
CA MET A 62 -12.96 5.97 9.76
C MET A 62 -13.67 4.89 10.61
N TRP A 63 -14.92 4.56 10.30
CA TRP A 63 -15.77 3.69 11.12
C TRP A 63 -15.90 2.27 10.59
N ASP A 64 -15.22 1.96 9.50
CA ASP A 64 -15.27 0.62 8.93
C ASP A 64 -13.98 -0.13 9.24
N PHE A 65 -14.05 -1.01 10.26
CA PHE A 65 -12.97 -1.88 10.70
C PHE A 65 -12.73 -3.06 9.73
N ASN A 66 -13.38 -3.10 8.57
CA ASN A 66 -13.13 -4.13 7.57
C ASN A 66 -11.90 -3.82 6.72
N THR A 67 -11.52 -4.80 5.89
CA THR A 67 -10.54 -4.60 4.84
C THR A 67 -11.17 -3.80 3.70
N HIS A 68 -10.51 -2.73 3.27
CA HIS A 68 -11.02 -1.84 2.23
C HIS A 68 -10.21 -1.95 0.96
N GLN A 69 -10.85 -2.40 -0.13
CA GLN A 69 -10.22 -2.29 -1.43
C GLN A 69 -10.11 -0.81 -1.84
N LEU A 70 -8.88 -0.39 -2.12
CA LEU A 70 -8.54 0.96 -2.52
C LEU A 70 -9.03 1.23 -3.95
N LYS A 71 -9.48 2.46 -4.18
CA LYS A 71 -9.85 2.94 -5.51
C LYS A 71 -8.98 4.14 -5.86
N ILE A 72 -8.26 4.05 -6.98
CA ILE A 72 -7.27 5.03 -7.40
C ILE A 72 -7.81 6.47 -7.49
N ASP A 73 -9.10 6.61 -7.81
CA ASP A 73 -9.85 7.88 -7.95
C ASP A 73 -10.31 8.48 -6.62
N LYS A 74 -10.23 7.71 -5.52
CA LYS A 74 -10.58 8.15 -4.17
C LYS A 74 -9.37 8.52 -3.32
N ILE A 75 -8.16 8.20 -3.79
CA ILE A 75 -6.92 8.46 -3.04
C ILE A 75 -6.51 9.92 -3.21
N ASP A 76 -6.30 10.59 -2.09
CA ASP A 76 -5.64 11.89 -2.01
C ASP A 76 -4.12 11.70 -1.97
N TRP A 77 -3.51 11.77 -3.15
CA TRP A 77 -2.07 11.58 -3.31
C TRP A 77 -1.24 12.64 -2.61
N ASN A 78 -1.72 13.89 -2.55
CA ASN A 78 -0.99 14.96 -1.89
C ASN A 78 -0.97 14.73 -0.38
N ALA A 79 -2.11 14.32 0.20
CA ALA A 79 -2.17 13.97 1.62
C ALA A 79 -1.28 12.77 1.97
N LEU A 80 -1.11 11.78 1.07
CA LEU A 80 -0.16 10.69 1.28
C LEU A 80 1.29 11.16 1.26
N ILE A 81 1.65 12.06 0.34
CA ILE A 81 3.01 12.62 0.27
C ILE A 81 3.31 13.43 1.53
N GLU A 82 2.39 14.31 1.96
CA GLU A 82 2.51 15.06 3.22
C GLU A 82 2.68 14.12 4.42
N LEU A 83 1.86 13.06 4.51
CA LEU A 83 1.96 12.08 5.59
C LEU A 83 3.30 11.31 5.56
N SER A 84 3.88 11.10 4.37
CA SER A 84 5.18 10.42 4.21
C SER A 84 6.34 11.22 4.81
N GLU A 85 6.22 12.56 4.89
CA GLU A 85 7.23 13.41 5.51
C GLU A 85 7.23 13.28 7.05
N GLU A 86 6.08 12.87 7.62
CA GLU A 86 5.88 12.71 9.07
C GLU A 86 6.01 11.25 9.54
N CYS A 87 5.88 10.27 8.63
CA CYS A 87 5.97 8.84 8.93
C CYS A 87 7.43 8.36 8.85
N ALA A 88 7.91 7.62 9.85
CA ALA A 88 9.27 7.07 9.83
C ALA A 88 9.36 5.75 9.06
N GLU A 89 8.21 5.14 8.78
CA GLU A 89 8.09 3.77 8.29
C GLU A 89 8.07 3.64 6.76
N TRP A 90 7.72 4.72 6.04
CA TRP A 90 7.64 4.76 4.59
C TRP A 90 7.79 6.21 4.10
N ASP A 91 8.10 6.37 2.81
CA ASP A 91 8.41 7.64 2.16
C ASP A 91 7.62 7.83 0.86
N GLU A 92 7.91 8.92 0.14
CA GLU A 92 7.28 9.24 -1.16
C GLU A 92 7.47 8.12 -2.21
N GLU A 93 8.60 7.39 -2.17
CA GLU A 93 8.84 6.26 -3.09
C GLU A 93 7.78 5.17 -2.90
N LYS A 94 7.42 4.86 -1.65
CA LYS A 94 6.34 3.90 -1.35
C LYS A 94 4.97 4.37 -1.83
N VAL A 95 4.71 5.68 -1.81
CA VAL A 95 3.47 6.26 -2.36
C VAL A 95 3.41 6.04 -3.88
N GLU A 96 4.51 6.27 -4.58
CA GLU A 96 4.60 6.04 -6.03
C GLU A 96 4.56 4.54 -6.39
N HIS A 97 5.07 3.66 -5.53
CA HIS A 97 4.88 2.21 -5.67
C HIS A 97 3.39 1.83 -5.58
N LEU A 98 2.66 2.32 -4.58
CA LEU A 98 1.20 2.09 -4.48
C LEU A 98 0.48 2.56 -5.74
N ARG A 99 0.82 3.76 -6.21
CA ARG A 99 0.26 4.33 -7.43
C ARG A 99 0.52 3.47 -8.66
N THR A 100 1.74 2.97 -8.79
CA THR A 100 2.16 2.12 -9.92
C THR A 100 1.47 0.76 -9.88
N LEU A 101 1.37 0.12 -8.71
CA LEU A 101 0.67 -1.15 -8.53
C LEU A 101 -0.82 -1.03 -8.90
N LEU A 102 -1.50 0.03 -8.43
CA LEU A 102 -2.90 0.30 -8.79
C LEU A 102 -3.10 0.52 -10.30
N LYS A 103 -2.17 1.22 -10.97
CA LYS A 103 -2.21 1.39 -12.44
C LYS A 103 -2.07 0.05 -13.17
N HIS A 104 -1.26 -0.86 -12.65
CA HIS A 104 -1.08 -2.24 -13.14
C HIS A 104 -2.15 -3.22 -12.64
N LYS A 105 -3.29 -2.71 -12.17
CA LYS A 105 -4.48 -3.50 -11.79
C LYS A 105 -4.26 -4.42 -10.59
N PHE A 106 -3.26 -4.14 -9.74
CA PHE A 106 -3.19 -4.78 -8.44
C PHE A 106 -4.43 -4.38 -7.62
N ILE A 107 -4.94 -5.35 -6.88
CA ILE A 107 -5.95 -5.13 -5.85
C ILE A 107 -5.17 -4.73 -4.59
N CYS A 108 -5.21 -3.44 -4.26
CA CYS A 108 -4.64 -2.93 -3.02
C CYS A 108 -5.73 -2.75 -1.97
N MET A 109 -5.42 -3.12 -0.74
CA MET A 109 -6.36 -3.17 0.37
C MET A 109 -5.76 -2.48 1.60
N PHE A 110 -6.51 -1.55 2.19
CA PHE A 110 -6.20 -1.02 3.50
C PHE A 110 -6.72 -1.98 4.58
N GLN A 111 -5.84 -2.34 5.52
CA GLN A 111 -6.11 -3.25 6.62
C GLN A 111 -5.86 -2.54 7.95
N PRO A 112 -6.92 -2.12 8.67
CA PRO A 112 -6.77 -1.67 10.04
C PRO A 112 -6.52 -2.91 10.93
N ASN A 113 -5.27 -3.10 11.36
CA ASN A 113 -4.94 -4.05 12.41
C ASN A 113 -5.41 -3.47 13.76
N GLY A 114 -6.42 -4.14 14.34
CA GLY A 114 -7.22 -3.76 15.53
C GLY A 114 -6.51 -3.05 16.66
#